data_AF-A0A3A8RRN9-F1
#
_entry.id   AF-A0A3A8RRN9-F1
#
_cell.length_a   1.000
_cell.length_b   1.000
_cell.length_c   1.000
_cell.angle_alpha   90.00
_cell.angle_beta   90.00
_cell.angle_gamma   90.00
#
_symmetry.space_group_name_H-M   'P 1'
#
loop_
_entity.id
_entity.type
_entity.pdbx_description
1 polymer ?
#
loop_
_entity_poly.entity_id
_entity_poly.type
_entity_poly.pdbx_seq_one_letter_code
_entity_poly.pdbx_strand_id
1 'polypeptide(L)'
;MPAALALSGIPLPVSAERGLTYTPTLLGEHRRAFSGWLRSSERREVFTLGGNTGPLTQEEARAYRGLLKGEGQVWNFEDGLRSQAFLSPSGMVGNVWAVEATGRFGGCMLIEAGARVTFSTGLGAKWTVAYWWKRQGTKDRWRHHVHRAGVGLSVNGVPGASPHADGFLAVDGTGQLPLGAVTLSNAAAAGELLVDELVVLPWVAPASWVAPWFAAGESFGAPYPYHRASGAALYEPLPVLGRVGTGRAVQWWEGGVLVLGQEFDFELQER
;
A
#
# COMPACT_ATOMS: atom_id res chain seq x y z
N MET A 1 10.96 -18.25 -5.39
CA MET A 1 10.95 -18.51 -3.93
C MET A 1 10.11 -17.44 -3.26
N PRO A 2 9.32 -17.77 -2.23
CA PRO A 2 8.55 -16.76 -1.49
C PRO A 2 9.49 -15.73 -0.85
N ALA A 3 9.05 -14.47 -0.75
CA ALA A 3 9.81 -13.44 -0.05
C ALA A 3 10.01 -13.84 1.43
N ALA A 4 11.15 -13.47 2.01
CA ALA A 4 11.39 -13.67 3.44
C ALA A 4 10.30 -12.95 4.26
N LEU A 5 9.97 -11.72 3.86
CA LEU A 5 8.99 -10.87 4.50
C LEU A 5 8.29 -10.01 3.44
N ALA A 6 6.99 -9.79 3.61
CA ALA A 6 6.16 -8.95 2.76
C ALA A 6 5.13 -8.19 3.61
N LEU A 7 4.76 -6.99 3.18
CA LEU A 7 3.74 -6.14 3.81
C LEU A 7 2.60 -5.91 2.81
N SER A 8 1.39 -6.38 3.13
CA SER A 8 0.24 -6.34 2.20
C SER A 8 0.60 -6.84 0.79
N GLY A 9 1.36 -7.95 0.73
CA GLY A 9 1.81 -8.55 -0.52
C GLY A 9 3.05 -7.94 -1.17
N ILE A 10 3.53 -6.79 -0.68
CA ILE A 10 4.73 -6.11 -1.18
C ILE A 10 5.97 -6.70 -0.49
N PRO A 11 6.91 -7.32 -1.22
CA PRO A 11 8.13 -7.86 -0.63
C PRO A 11 8.93 -6.76 0.07
N LEU A 12 9.30 -6.99 1.33
CA LEU A 12 10.21 -6.12 2.06
C LEU A 12 11.63 -6.67 1.86
N PRO A 13 12.58 -5.86 1.37
CA PRO A 13 13.95 -6.28 1.23
C PRO A 13 14.53 -6.47 2.63
N VAL A 14 15.17 -7.62 2.82
CA VAL A 14 15.84 -7.99 4.07
C VAL A 14 17.27 -8.34 3.70
N SER A 15 18.22 -7.64 4.31
CA SER A 15 19.64 -7.91 4.14
C SER A 15 19.96 -9.34 4.57
N ALA A 16 20.53 -10.12 3.65
CA ALA A 16 20.97 -11.48 3.96
C ALA A 16 22.11 -11.52 4.99
N GLU A 17 22.92 -10.44 5.08
CA GLU A 17 24.03 -10.35 6.02
C GLU A 17 23.57 -10.13 7.46
N ARG A 18 22.52 -9.34 7.66
CA ARG A 18 22.00 -9.01 9.01
C ARG A 18 20.80 -9.86 9.41
N GLY A 19 20.06 -10.38 8.45
CA GLY A 19 18.85 -11.18 8.70
C GLY A 19 17.73 -10.39 9.39
N LEU A 20 16.78 -11.15 9.97
CA LEU A 20 15.71 -10.62 10.82
C LEU A 20 15.98 -11.01 12.27
N THR A 21 15.75 -10.06 13.17
CA THR A 21 15.81 -10.25 14.61
C THR A 21 14.40 -10.27 15.18
N TYR A 22 14.13 -11.23 16.07
CA TYR A 22 12.84 -11.38 16.74
C TYR A 22 13.02 -10.97 18.19
N THR A 23 12.30 -9.94 18.62
CA THR A 23 12.33 -9.48 20.01
C THR A 23 10.93 -9.64 20.61
N PRO A 24 10.73 -10.67 21.47
CA PRO A 24 9.51 -10.80 22.22
C PRO A 24 9.44 -9.71 23.29
N THR A 25 8.33 -8.99 23.32
CA THR A 25 7.99 -8.05 24.39
C THR A 25 6.82 -8.62 25.16
N LEU A 26 7.07 -9.00 26.41
CA LEU A 26 6.02 -9.46 27.30
C LEU A 26 5.20 -8.26 27.79
N LEU A 27 3.91 -8.25 27.46
CA LEU A 27 2.97 -7.27 27.97
C LEU A 27 2.32 -7.82 29.25
N GLY A 28 2.80 -7.31 30.38
CA GLY A 28 2.39 -7.72 31.72
C GLY A 28 3.58 -7.82 32.67
N GLU A 29 3.33 -8.19 33.93
CA GLU A 29 4.41 -8.45 34.89
C GLU A 29 4.89 -9.91 34.78
N HIS A 30 6.19 -10.11 34.52
CA HIS A 30 6.83 -11.42 34.48
C HIS A 30 7.53 -11.75 35.81
N ARG A 31 7.04 -12.76 36.56
CA ARG A 31 7.72 -13.33 37.75
C ARG A 31 7.51 -14.85 37.87
N ARG A 32 8.57 -15.60 38.22
CA ARG A 32 8.51 -17.04 38.52
C ARG A 32 8.06 -17.30 39.97
N ALA A 33 7.36 -18.41 40.19
CA ALA A 33 6.95 -18.87 41.51
C ALA A 33 7.91 -19.92 42.08
N PHE A 34 8.17 -19.83 43.38
CA PHE A 34 8.80 -20.86 44.20
C PHE A 34 7.89 -21.05 45.44
N SER A 35 7.62 -22.30 45.82
CA SER A 35 6.79 -22.68 46.99
C SER A 35 5.29 -22.30 47.00
N GLY A 36 4.57 -22.47 45.89
CA GLY A 36 3.10 -22.63 45.93
C GLY A 36 2.24 -21.37 46.01
N TRP A 37 2.80 -20.16 45.87
CA TRP A 37 2.02 -18.93 45.72
C TRP A 37 2.09 -18.41 44.28
N LEU A 38 0.92 -18.03 43.74
CA LEU A 38 0.74 -17.56 42.37
C LEU A 38 1.34 -16.15 42.20
N ARG A 39 2.11 -15.93 41.13
CA ARG A 39 2.73 -14.62 40.83
C ARG A 39 2.87 -14.26 39.35
N SER A 40 2.05 -14.83 38.44
CA SER A 40 2.02 -14.41 37.03
C SER A 40 0.63 -13.91 36.62
N SER A 41 0.62 -12.74 35.98
CA SER A 41 -0.50 -12.21 35.19
C SER A 41 0.04 -11.68 33.86
N GLU A 42 0.85 -12.49 33.15
CA GLU A 42 1.19 -12.21 31.76
C GLU A 42 -0.09 -12.21 30.94
N ARG A 43 -0.36 -11.09 30.26
CA ARG A 43 -1.62 -10.91 29.51
C ARG A 43 -1.43 -11.25 28.04
N ARG A 44 -0.27 -10.93 27.45
CA ARG A 44 0.05 -11.20 26.05
C ARG A 44 1.56 -11.06 25.79
N GLU A 45 2.09 -11.85 24.87
CA GLU A 45 3.40 -11.64 24.26
C GLU A 45 3.20 -10.94 22.91
N VAL A 46 3.99 -9.90 22.62
CA VAL A 46 3.94 -9.15 21.36
C VAL A 46 5.33 -9.17 20.74
N PHE A 47 5.42 -9.53 19.47
CA PHE A 47 6.70 -9.61 18.78
C PHE A 47 7.05 -8.32 18.05
N THR A 48 8.34 -7.95 18.11
CA THR A 48 8.93 -6.95 17.23
C THR A 48 9.95 -7.62 16.31
N LEU A 49 9.81 -7.39 15.00
CA LEU A 49 10.72 -7.88 13.97
C LEU A 49 11.63 -6.73 13.55
N GLY A 50 12.93 -6.84 13.85
CA GLY A 50 13.94 -5.88 13.42
C GLY A 50 14.71 -6.39 12.21
N GLY A 51 15.01 -5.51 11.25
CA GLY A 51 15.80 -5.88 10.07
C GLY A 51 16.48 -4.68 9.43
N ASN A 52 17.24 -4.94 8.37
CA ASN A 52 17.86 -3.92 7.54
C ASN A 52 17.52 -4.19 6.07
N THR A 53 17.29 -3.15 5.28
CA THR A 53 16.87 -3.31 3.87
C THR A 53 17.97 -3.80 2.93
N GLY A 54 19.23 -3.67 3.31
CA GLY A 54 20.34 -3.67 2.36
C GLY A 54 20.32 -2.42 1.47
N PRO A 55 21.27 -2.32 0.51
CA PRO A 55 21.36 -1.19 -0.41
C PRO A 55 20.12 -1.05 -1.29
N LEU A 56 19.54 0.14 -1.32
CA LEU A 56 18.41 0.52 -2.16
C LEU A 56 18.72 1.83 -2.87
N THR A 57 18.15 2.02 -4.07
CA THR A 57 18.19 3.33 -4.73
C THR A 57 17.45 4.39 -3.87
N GLN A 58 17.73 5.68 -4.09
CA GLN A 58 17.07 6.76 -3.34
C GLN A 58 15.54 6.71 -3.46
N GLU A 59 15.03 6.39 -4.65
CA GLU A 59 13.59 6.32 -4.92
C GLU A 59 12.95 5.10 -4.24
N GLU A 60 13.60 3.93 -4.28
CA GLU A 60 13.13 2.75 -3.56
C GLU A 60 13.18 2.95 -2.04
N ALA A 61 14.28 3.50 -1.52
CA ALA A 61 14.39 3.78 -0.09
C ALA A 61 13.28 4.73 0.37
N ARG A 62 12.96 5.77 -0.41
CA ARG A 62 11.83 6.67 -0.11
C ARG A 62 10.49 5.93 -0.07
N ALA A 63 10.26 5.02 -1.01
CA ALA A 63 9.03 4.23 -1.10
C ALA A 63 8.90 3.26 0.08
N TYR A 64 9.93 2.47 0.40
CA TYR A 64 9.89 1.55 1.54
C TYR A 64 9.73 2.27 2.87
N ARG A 65 10.40 3.42 3.07
CA ARG A 65 10.16 4.25 4.27
C ARG A 65 8.71 4.72 4.36
N GLY A 66 8.11 5.10 3.24
CA GLY A 66 6.71 5.52 3.17
C GLY A 66 5.75 4.39 3.49
N LEU A 67 5.99 3.19 2.93
CA LEU A 67 5.23 1.98 3.24
C LEU A 67 5.30 1.62 4.73
N LEU A 68 6.50 1.57 5.30
CA LEU A 68 6.69 1.24 6.72
C LEU A 68 6.00 2.22 7.66
N LYS A 69 6.01 3.51 7.32
CA LYS A 69 5.36 4.56 8.12
C LYS A 69 3.84 4.63 7.94
N GLY A 70 3.27 3.93 6.96
CA GLY A 70 1.88 4.14 6.55
C GLY A 70 1.67 5.58 6.06
N GLU A 71 2.56 6.08 5.20
CA GLU A 71 2.35 7.36 4.50
C GLU A 71 1.45 7.17 3.28
N GLY A 72 0.45 8.04 3.14
CA GLY A 72 -0.51 7.98 2.04
C GLY A 72 -1.95 8.07 2.51
N GLN A 73 -2.86 7.73 1.61
CA GLN A 73 -4.30 7.73 1.84
C GLN A 73 -4.88 6.47 1.21
N VAL A 74 -5.76 5.79 1.95
CA VAL A 74 -6.44 4.56 1.50
C VAL A 74 -7.93 4.73 1.69
N TRP A 75 -8.73 4.37 0.70
CA TRP A 75 -10.18 4.28 0.78
C TRP A 75 -10.61 2.84 0.51
N ASN A 76 -11.23 2.20 1.50
CA ASN A 76 -11.91 0.90 1.36
C ASN A 76 -13.42 1.03 1.12
N PHE A 77 -13.96 2.25 1.22
CA PHE A 77 -15.36 2.58 0.96
C PHE A 77 -16.41 1.86 1.82
N GLU A 78 -16.00 1.23 2.92
CA GLU A 78 -16.93 0.60 3.89
C GLU A 78 -17.75 1.65 4.63
N ASP A 79 -17.10 2.74 5.06
CA ASP A 79 -17.72 3.80 5.86
C ASP A 79 -17.96 5.08 5.04
N GLY A 80 -18.31 4.92 3.75
CA GLY A 80 -18.54 6.02 2.83
C GLY A 80 -17.32 6.44 2.00
N LEU A 81 -17.34 7.65 1.46
CA LEU A 81 -16.31 8.15 0.53
C LEU A 81 -15.06 8.75 1.21
N ARG A 82 -14.91 8.57 2.52
CA ARG A 82 -13.82 9.14 3.31
C ARG A 82 -12.66 8.15 3.41
N SER A 83 -11.41 8.64 3.36
CA SER A 83 -10.23 7.81 3.52
C SER A 83 -10.07 7.34 4.97
N GLN A 84 -9.21 6.33 5.16
CA GLN A 84 -8.75 5.85 6.46
C GLN A 84 -7.97 6.91 7.27
N ALA A 85 -7.47 7.96 6.60
CA ALA A 85 -6.87 9.13 7.23
C ALA A 85 -7.75 10.40 7.07
N PHE A 86 -9.06 10.20 7.02
CA PHE A 86 -10.11 11.22 7.12
C PHE A 86 -10.19 12.23 5.96
N LEU A 87 -9.62 11.92 4.80
CA LEU A 87 -9.74 12.76 3.60
C LEU A 87 -11.05 12.47 2.87
N SER A 88 -11.91 13.47 2.78
CA SER A 88 -13.18 13.42 2.05
C SER A 88 -13.03 13.91 0.60
N PRO A 89 -13.99 13.60 -0.30
CA PRO A 89 -14.04 14.21 -1.61
C PRO A 89 -14.09 15.74 -1.52
N SER A 90 -13.30 16.39 -2.37
CA SER A 90 -13.26 17.85 -2.53
C SER A 90 -14.24 18.37 -3.59
N GLY A 91 -14.70 17.48 -4.48
CA GLY A 91 -15.65 17.81 -5.52
C GLY A 91 -16.23 16.55 -6.16
N MET A 92 -17.49 16.63 -6.59
CA MET A 92 -18.20 15.57 -7.30
C MET A 92 -19.04 16.19 -8.41
N VAL A 93 -19.15 15.49 -9.53
CA VAL A 93 -20.07 15.82 -10.63
C VAL A 93 -20.80 14.54 -11.01
N GLY A 94 -22.12 14.63 -11.21
CA GLY A 94 -22.97 13.44 -11.33
C GLY A 94 -23.10 12.71 -10.00
N ASN A 95 -23.56 11.46 -10.05
CA ASN A 95 -23.77 10.67 -8.85
C ASN A 95 -22.58 9.74 -8.58
N VAL A 96 -22.02 9.86 -7.38
CA VAL A 96 -20.93 9.04 -6.86
C VAL A 96 -21.22 8.73 -5.40
N TRP A 97 -21.21 7.45 -5.01
CA TRP A 97 -21.49 7.03 -3.63
C TRP A 97 -20.81 5.70 -3.28
N ALA A 98 -20.73 5.38 -1.99
CA ALA A 98 -20.18 4.13 -1.49
C ALA A 98 -21.26 3.03 -1.38
N VAL A 99 -20.87 1.78 -1.57
CA VAL A 99 -21.71 0.58 -1.58
C VAL A 99 -21.00 -0.54 -0.82
N GLU A 100 -21.56 -1.00 0.30
CA GLU A 100 -20.87 -1.83 1.30
C GLU A 100 -20.74 -3.33 0.96
N ALA A 101 -21.44 -3.85 -0.06
CA ALA A 101 -21.55 -5.31 -0.28
C ALA A 101 -21.17 -5.79 -1.69
N THR A 102 -20.59 -4.92 -2.53
CA THR A 102 -20.29 -5.22 -3.93
C THR A 102 -18.82 -5.12 -4.31
N GLY A 103 -17.99 -4.71 -3.35
CA GLY A 103 -16.56 -4.52 -3.47
C GLY A 103 -15.77 -5.81 -3.64
N ARG A 104 -14.49 -5.65 -3.93
CA ARG A 104 -13.52 -6.74 -3.96
C ARG A 104 -13.14 -7.16 -2.54
N PHE A 105 -13.01 -6.19 -1.63
CA PHE A 105 -12.60 -6.39 -0.24
C PHE A 105 -13.67 -6.02 0.78
N GLY A 106 -14.92 -5.89 0.32
CA GLY A 106 -16.11 -5.54 1.09
C GLY A 106 -16.90 -4.44 0.37
N GLY A 107 -16.67 -3.19 0.75
CA GLY A 107 -17.23 -1.98 0.18
C GLY A 107 -16.56 -1.54 -1.13
N CYS A 108 -17.24 -0.71 -1.90
CA CYS A 108 -16.68 -0.04 -3.06
C CYS A 108 -17.40 1.28 -3.34
N MET A 109 -16.79 2.13 -4.16
CA MET A 109 -17.41 3.32 -4.70
C MET A 109 -18.04 3.02 -6.07
N LEU A 110 -19.28 3.46 -6.26
CA LEU A 110 -19.99 3.44 -7.53
C LEU A 110 -19.93 4.83 -8.18
N ILE A 111 -19.51 4.89 -9.44
CA ILE A 111 -19.49 6.10 -10.27
C ILE A 111 -20.40 5.87 -11.48
N GLU A 112 -21.49 6.63 -11.58
CA GLU A 112 -22.41 6.57 -12.72
C GLU A 112 -21.75 7.03 -14.04
N ALA A 113 -22.39 6.74 -15.16
CA ALA A 113 -21.97 7.20 -16.48
C ALA A 113 -21.81 8.73 -16.49
N GLY A 114 -20.65 9.24 -16.90
CA GLY A 114 -20.37 10.67 -16.97
C GLY A 114 -20.07 11.35 -15.62
N ALA A 115 -20.13 10.60 -14.51
CA ALA A 115 -19.83 11.14 -13.19
C ALA A 115 -18.32 11.15 -12.92
N ARG A 116 -17.91 11.99 -11.97
CA ARG A 116 -16.52 12.06 -11.46
C ARG A 116 -16.47 12.48 -10.00
N VAL A 117 -15.38 12.10 -9.35
CA VAL A 117 -15.04 12.47 -7.97
C VAL A 117 -13.58 12.93 -7.90
N THR A 118 -13.32 13.97 -7.11
CA THR A 118 -12.00 14.55 -6.93
C THR A 118 -11.61 14.57 -5.46
N PHE A 119 -10.40 14.10 -5.15
CA PHE A 119 -9.78 14.13 -3.84
C PHE A 119 -8.55 15.06 -3.86
N SER A 120 -8.54 16.09 -3.01
CA SER A 120 -7.43 17.05 -2.90
C SER A 120 -6.26 16.47 -2.11
N THR A 121 -5.56 15.49 -2.69
CA THR A 121 -4.45 14.77 -2.04
C THR A 121 -3.17 15.59 -1.92
N GLY A 122 -3.06 16.72 -2.65
CA GLY A 122 -1.94 17.65 -2.54
C GLY A 122 -0.59 17.03 -2.93
N LEU A 123 -0.59 16.08 -3.87
CA LEU A 123 0.62 15.36 -4.25
C LEU A 123 1.54 16.23 -5.10
N GLY A 124 2.85 16.05 -4.93
CA GLY A 124 3.87 16.66 -5.79
C GLY A 124 4.12 15.86 -7.07
N ALA A 125 5.26 16.07 -7.71
CA ALA A 125 5.65 15.40 -8.96
C ALA A 125 5.93 13.89 -8.84
N LYS A 126 5.99 13.35 -7.62
CA LYS A 126 6.27 11.94 -7.32
C LYS A 126 5.07 11.36 -6.59
N TRP A 127 4.40 10.40 -7.22
CA TRP A 127 3.18 9.82 -6.71
C TRP A 127 2.89 8.44 -7.29
N THR A 128 2.06 7.68 -6.58
CA THR A 128 1.43 6.45 -7.04
C THR A 128 -0.06 6.48 -6.70
N VAL A 129 -0.90 6.12 -7.65
CA VAL A 129 -2.33 5.91 -7.44
C VAL A 129 -2.66 4.49 -7.88
N ALA A 130 -3.12 3.67 -6.94
CA ALA A 130 -3.58 2.32 -7.22
C ALA A 130 -5.06 2.17 -6.85
N TYR A 131 -5.80 1.35 -7.59
CA TYR A 131 -7.20 1.04 -7.31
C TYR A 131 -7.63 -0.21 -8.07
N TRP A 132 -8.66 -0.87 -7.56
CA TRP A 132 -9.36 -1.93 -8.28
C TRP A 132 -10.60 -1.37 -8.94
N TRP A 133 -10.94 -1.83 -10.13
CA TRP A 133 -12.25 -1.50 -10.71
C TRP A 133 -12.84 -2.63 -11.55
N LYS A 134 -14.17 -2.57 -11.76
CA LYS A 134 -14.93 -3.38 -12.72
C LYS A 134 -16.18 -2.63 -13.21
N ARG A 135 -16.78 -3.07 -14.31
CA ARG A 135 -18.10 -2.60 -14.75
C ARG A 135 -19.22 -3.36 -14.04
N GLN A 136 -20.18 -2.64 -13.48
CA GLN A 136 -21.36 -3.24 -12.88
C GLN A 136 -22.24 -3.90 -13.95
N GLY A 137 -22.93 -5.00 -13.59
CA GLY A 137 -23.83 -5.71 -14.49
C GLY A 137 -23.14 -6.48 -15.63
N THR A 138 -21.81 -6.51 -15.66
CA THR A 138 -21.03 -7.26 -16.67
C THR A 138 -20.39 -8.52 -16.07
N LYS A 139 -19.84 -9.38 -16.94
CA LYS A 139 -19.02 -10.53 -16.52
C LYS A 139 -17.55 -10.14 -16.23
N ASP A 140 -17.24 -8.84 -16.23
CA ASP A 140 -15.88 -8.35 -16.01
C ASP A 140 -15.39 -8.71 -14.61
N ARG A 141 -14.11 -9.09 -14.55
CA ARG A 141 -13.41 -9.31 -13.28
C ARG A 141 -12.81 -7.99 -12.80
N TRP A 142 -12.66 -7.87 -11.49
CA TRP A 142 -11.87 -6.79 -10.88
C TRP A 142 -10.47 -6.75 -11.49
N ARG A 143 -10.05 -5.55 -11.93
CA ARG A 143 -8.71 -5.28 -12.44
C ARG A 143 -8.00 -4.33 -11.53
N HIS A 144 -6.74 -4.62 -11.21
CA HIS A 144 -5.89 -3.75 -10.41
C HIS A 144 -5.15 -2.77 -11.33
N HIS A 145 -5.35 -1.49 -11.12
CA HIS A 145 -4.71 -0.42 -11.87
C HIS A 145 -3.71 0.27 -10.96
N VAL A 146 -2.47 0.42 -11.42
CA VAL A 146 -1.42 1.15 -10.71
C VAL A 146 -0.83 2.19 -11.64
N HIS A 147 -1.08 3.46 -11.35
CA HIS A 147 -0.53 4.61 -12.03
C HIS A 147 0.66 5.14 -11.24
N ARG A 148 1.79 5.37 -11.93
CA ARG A 148 3.02 5.88 -11.33
C ARG A 148 3.55 7.06 -12.11
N ALA A 149 3.91 8.13 -11.40
CA ALA A 149 4.44 9.35 -11.99
C ALA A 149 5.66 9.05 -12.88
N GLY A 150 5.62 9.48 -14.15
CA GLY A 150 6.72 9.30 -15.11
C GLY A 150 6.95 7.88 -15.62
N VAL A 151 6.17 6.89 -15.20
CA VAL A 151 6.29 5.48 -15.63
C VAL A 151 5.08 5.04 -16.45
N GLY A 152 3.87 5.45 -16.04
CA GLY A 152 2.62 5.11 -16.72
C GLY A 152 1.78 4.09 -15.94
N LEU A 153 0.86 3.44 -16.67
CA LEU A 153 -0.13 2.52 -16.12
C LEU A 153 0.39 1.08 -16.10
N SER A 154 0.11 0.37 -15.02
CA SER A 154 0.19 -1.09 -14.96
C SER A 154 -1.19 -1.65 -14.63
N VAL A 155 -1.56 -2.73 -15.30
CA VAL A 155 -2.84 -3.43 -15.11
C VAL A 155 -2.56 -4.87 -14.70
N ASN A 156 -3.16 -5.33 -13.61
CA ASN A 156 -3.01 -6.70 -13.11
C ASN A 156 -1.54 -7.13 -12.97
N GLY A 157 -0.70 -6.24 -12.43
CA GLY A 157 0.70 -6.54 -12.18
C GLY A 157 1.63 -6.39 -13.39
N VAL A 158 1.12 -6.16 -14.59
CA VAL A 158 1.92 -6.02 -15.81
C VAL A 158 1.86 -4.60 -16.38
N PRO A 159 2.92 -4.10 -17.05
CA PRO A 159 2.86 -2.84 -17.77
C PRO A 159 1.69 -2.82 -18.75
N GLY A 160 0.84 -1.80 -18.67
CA GLY A 160 -0.28 -1.59 -19.59
C GLY A 160 0.05 -0.50 -20.60
N ALA A 161 -0.60 -0.55 -21.77
CA ALA A 161 -0.70 0.64 -22.62
C ALA A 161 -1.64 1.67 -21.96
N SER A 162 -1.52 2.93 -22.39
CA SER A 162 -2.30 4.13 -22.02
C SER A 162 -3.66 3.84 -21.36
N PRO A 163 -4.10 4.63 -20.34
CA PRO A 163 -5.45 4.48 -19.81
C PRO A 163 -6.43 4.43 -20.98
N HIS A 164 -7.36 3.47 -20.92
CA HIS A 164 -8.43 3.27 -21.90
C HIS A 164 -8.93 4.63 -22.43
N ALA A 165 -9.36 4.71 -23.69
CA ALA A 165 -9.95 5.93 -24.26
C ALA A 165 -11.09 6.52 -23.39
N ASP A 166 -11.63 5.72 -22.46
CA ASP A 166 -12.64 6.07 -21.46
C ASP A 166 -12.09 6.64 -20.12
N GLY A 167 -10.77 6.87 -20.01
CA GLY A 167 -10.04 7.60 -18.96
C GLY A 167 -10.61 7.56 -17.53
N PHE A 168 -10.03 6.72 -16.65
CA PHE A 168 -10.49 6.60 -15.26
C PHE A 168 -9.77 7.55 -14.30
N LEU A 169 -8.44 7.49 -14.21
CA LEU A 169 -7.67 8.49 -13.50
C LEU A 169 -7.40 9.67 -14.44
N ALA A 170 -7.84 10.87 -14.06
CA ALA A 170 -7.51 12.08 -14.80
C ALA A 170 -6.05 12.46 -14.53
N VAL A 171 -5.25 12.50 -15.58
CA VAL A 171 -3.90 13.07 -15.61
C VAL A 171 -3.84 14.16 -16.68
N ASP A 172 -2.96 15.14 -16.52
CA ASP A 172 -2.72 16.15 -17.55
C ASP A 172 -1.92 15.59 -18.74
N GLY A 173 -1.70 16.40 -19.77
CA GLY A 173 -0.96 16.01 -20.98
C GLY A 173 0.51 15.63 -20.73
N THR A 174 1.05 15.85 -19.53
CA THR A 174 2.39 15.42 -19.11
C THR A 174 2.37 14.18 -18.21
N GLY A 175 1.18 13.61 -17.98
CA GLY A 175 1.00 12.47 -17.10
C GLY A 175 1.10 12.83 -15.61
N GLN A 176 0.89 14.09 -15.23
CA GLN A 176 0.83 14.53 -13.83
C GLN A 176 -0.61 14.63 -13.34
N LEU A 177 -0.78 14.60 -12.01
CA LEU A 177 -2.09 14.85 -11.38
C LEU A 177 -2.39 16.35 -11.44
N PRO A 178 -3.50 16.79 -12.06
CA PRO A 178 -3.86 18.21 -12.11
C PRO A 178 -3.98 18.78 -10.69
N LEU A 179 -3.18 19.81 -10.40
CA LEU A 179 -3.09 20.42 -9.06
C LEU A 179 -2.75 19.43 -7.93
N GLY A 180 -2.15 18.29 -8.24
CA GLY A 180 -1.84 17.24 -7.26
C GLY A 180 -3.05 16.48 -6.73
N ALA A 181 -4.22 16.64 -7.36
CA ALA A 181 -5.47 16.00 -6.96
C ALA A 181 -5.71 14.69 -7.72
N VAL A 182 -6.24 13.70 -7.02
CA VAL A 182 -6.70 12.44 -7.63
C VAL A 182 -8.14 12.62 -8.07
N THR A 183 -8.39 12.60 -9.37
CA THR A 183 -9.74 12.62 -9.93
C THR A 183 -10.03 11.32 -10.64
N LEU A 184 -11.10 10.64 -10.20
CA LEU A 184 -11.63 9.46 -10.88
C LEU A 184 -12.86 9.86 -11.69
N SER A 185 -12.88 9.55 -12.98
CA SER A 185 -13.97 9.83 -13.91
C SER A 185 -14.49 8.57 -14.58
N ASN A 186 -15.78 8.57 -14.88
CA ASN A 186 -16.41 7.55 -15.73
C ASN A 186 -16.93 8.21 -17.01
N ALA A 187 -16.61 7.64 -18.17
CA ALA A 187 -17.06 8.19 -19.45
C ALA A 187 -18.60 8.20 -19.57
N ALA A 188 -19.14 9.21 -20.25
CA ALA A 188 -20.59 9.44 -20.38
C ALA A 188 -21.33 8.32 -21.12
N ALA A 189 -20.67 7.63 -22.05
CA ALA A 189 -21.25 6.51 -22.80
C ALA A 189 -20.92 5.14 -22.18
N ALA A 190 -20.30 5.10 -21.00
CA ALA A 190 -19.97 3.87 -20.31
C ALA A 190 -21.03 3.48 -19.28
N GLY A 191 -21.18 2.19 -18.99
CA GLY A 191 -21.99 1.73 -17.85
C GLY A 191 -21.43 2.15 -16.50
N GLU A 192 -22.12 1.81 -15.42
CA GLU A 192 -21.68 2.07 -14.04
C GLU A 192 -20.30 1.45 -13.75
N LEU A 193 -19.49 2.22 -13.02
CA LEU A 193 -18.13 1.85 -12.64
C LEU A 193 -18.08 1.58 -11.15
N LEU A 194 -17.56 0.42 -10.76
CA LEU A 194 -17.25 0.11 -9.38
C LEU A 194 -15.74 0.25 -9.17
N VAL A 195 -15.34 1.00 -8.15
CA VAL A 195 -13.95 1.23 -7.75
C VAL A 195 -13.78 0.80 -6.30
N ASP A 196 -12.77 0.01 -6.01
CA ASP A 196 -12.45 -0.45 -4.65
C ASP A 196 -10.97 -0.19 -4.35
N GLU A 197 -10.66 -0.05 -3.06
CA GLU A 197 -9.32 0.04 -2.50
C GLU A 197 -8.46 1.10 -3.22
N LEU A 198 -8.94 2.35 -3.22
CA LEU A 198 -8.17 3.46 -3.76
C LEU A 198 -6.99 3.76 -2.81
N VAL A 199 -5.77 3.63 -3.31
CA VAL A 199 -4.52 3.84 -2.58
C VAL A 199 -3.77 4.98 -3.26
N VAL A 200 -3.43 6.00 -2.49
CA VAL A 200 -2.73 7.20 -2.97
C VAL A 200 -1.48 7.44 -2.13
N LEU A 201 -0.32 7.45 -2.80
CA LEU A 201 0.99 7.45 -2.15
C LEU A 201 1.81 8.67 -2.63
N PRO A 202 2.48 9.41 -1.72
CA PRO A 202 3.27 10.60 -2.05
C PRO A 202 4.70 10.26 -2.52
N TRP A 203 4.85 9.11 -3.19
CA TRP A 203 6.10 8.60 -3.73
C TRP A 203 5.80 7.59 -4.84
N VAL A 204 6.80 7.29 -5.66
CA VAL A 204 6.67 6.35 -6.78
C VAL A 204 6.94 4.93 -6.27
N ALA A 205 5.97 4.04 -6.43
CA ALA A 205 6.11 2.64 -6.08
C ALA A 205 7.13 1.95 -7.02
N PRO A 206 8.11 1.21 -6.47
CA PRO A 206 9.06 0.44 -7.26
C PRO A 206 8.37 -0.50 -8.25
N ALA A 207 8.97 -0.70 -9.42
CA ALA A 207 8.43 -1.62 -10.43
C ALA A 207 8.31 -3.06 -9.90
N SER A 208 9.24 -3.45 -9.03
CA SER A 208 9.26 -4.75 -8.36
C SER A 208 8.04 -5.00 -7.45
N TRP A 209 7.29 -3.97 -7.06
CA TRP A 209 6.11 -4.12 -6.22
C TRP A 209 4.84 -4.44 -7.00
N VAL A 210 4.76 -4.00 -8.25
CA VAL A 210 3.50 -3.97 -9.00
C VAL A 210 2.91 -5.37 -9.21
N ALA A 211 3.73 -6.32 -9.64
CA ALA A 211 3.30 -7.70 -9.82
C ALA A 211 2.95 -8.40 -8.49
N PRO A 212 3.81 -8.37 -7.45
CA PRO A 212 3.47 -8.92 -6.13
C PRO A 212 2.22 -8.32 -5.49
N TRP A 213 2.05 -6.99 -5.58
CA TRP A 213 0.89 -6.30 -5.02
C TRP A 213 -0.42 -6.80 -5.66
N PHE A 214 -0.45 -6.96 -6.98
CA PHE A 214 -1.58 -7.60 -7.65
C PHE A 214 -1.76 -9.07 -7.23
N ALA A 215 -0.67 -9.85 -7.26
CA ALA A 215 -0.71 -11.29 -7.07
C ALA A 215 -1.12 -11.70 -5.65
N ALA A 216 -0.81 -10.88 -4.64
CA ALA A 216 -1.24 -11.11 -3.27
C ALA A 216 -2.77 -11.13 -3.16
N GLY A 217 -3.46 -10.27 -3.92
CA GLY A 217 -4.91 -10.23 -3.92
C GLY A 217 -5.51 -9.89 -2.56
N GLU A 218 -4.82 -9.07 -1.78
CA GLU A 218 -5.18 -8.61 -0.43
C GLU A 218 -5.30 -7.08 -0.42
N SER A 219 -6.01 -6.54 0.56
CA SER A 219 -6.13 -5.08 0.76
C SER A 219 -4.80 -4.46 1.24
N PHE A 220 -4.50 -3.27 0.74
CA PHE A 220 -3.38 -2.43 1.11
C PHE A 220 -3.63 -1.77 2.47
N GLY A 221 -2.95 -2.31 3.47
CA GLY A 221 -3.16 -1.96 4.87
C GLY A 221 -4.48 -2.54 5.40
N ALA A 222 -4.42 -3.29 6.50
CA ALA A 222 -5.59 -3.95 7.07
C ALA A 222 -5.51 -4.02 8.60
N PRO A 223 -6.12 -3.07 9.33
CA PRO A 223 -6.57 -1.75 8.87
C PRO A 223 -5.38 -0.77 8.72
N TYR A 224 -5.42 0.13 7.75
CA TYR A 224 -4.38 1.17 7.60
C TYR A 224 -4.26 2.04 8.88
N PRO A 225 -3.06 2.43 9.35
CA PRO A 225 -1.74 2.27 8.73
C PRO A 225 -1.05 0.92 9.03
N TYR A 226 -1.73 -0.05 9.63
CA TYR A 226 -1.18 -1.38 9.84
C TYR A 226 -1.16 -2.17 8.53
N HIS A 227 -0.11 -2.94 8.32
CA HIS A 227 0.02 -3.84 7.18
C HIS A 227 -0.09 -5.28 7.65
N ARG A 228 -0.60 -6.16 6.78
CA ARG A 228 -0.51 -7.60 7.00
C ARG A 228 0.89 -8.06 6.63
N ALA A 229 1.69 -8.43 7.62
CA ALA A 229 3.00 -9.03 7.40
C ALA A 229 2.83 -10.51 7.05
N SER A 230 3.56 -10.99 6.04
CA SER A 230 3.59 -12.39 5.62
C SER A 230 4.97 -12.77 5.09
N GLY A 231 5.21 -14.04 4.80
CA GLY A 231 6.49 -14.51 4.22
C GLY A 231 7.09 -15.67 5.00
N ALA A 232 8.18 -16.23 4.47
CA ALA A 232 8.81 -17.43 5.01
C ALA A 232 9.46 -17.22 6.40
N ALA A 233 9.68 -15.95 6.80
CA ALA A 233 10.21 -15.59 8.10
C ALA A 233 9.14 -15.61 9.21
N LEU A 234 7.85 -15.71 8.89
CA LEU A 234 6.77 -15.72 9.87
C LEU A 234 6.13 -17.10 9.98
N TYR A 235 5.74 -17.48 11.19
CA TYR A 235 4.96 -18.70 11.41
C TYR A 235 3.57 -18.57 10.78
N GLU A 236 2.93 -17.42 10.98
CA GLU A 236 1.66 -17.06 10.37
C GLU A 236 1.64 -15.56 10.02
N PRO A 237 0.78 -15.13 9.08
CA PRO A 237 0.61 -13.72 8.78
C PRO A 237 -0.02 -12.95 9.95
N LEU A 238 0.50 -11.76 10.25
CA LEU A 238 0.04 -10.96 11.39
C LEU A 238 -0.02 -9.46 11.05
N PRO A 239 -0.92 -8.68 11.67
CA PRO A 239 -0.97 -7.24 11.50
C PRO A 239 0.22 -6.57 12.21
N VAL A 240 0.94 -5.72 11.50
CA VAL A 240 2.11 -5.00 12.03
C VAL A 240 2.02 -3.50 11.76
N LEU A 241 2.66 -2.72 12.64
CA LEU A 241 2.99 -1.33 12.41
C LEU A 241 4.49 -1.19 12.17
N GLY A 242 4.86 -0.55 11.07
CA GLY A 242 6.26 -0.32 10.75
C GLY A 242 6.83 0.92 11.42
N ARG A 243 8.13 0.86 11.70
CA ARG A 243 8.96 1.99 12.10
C ARG A 243 10.24 1.96 11.29
N VAL A 244 10.70 3.15 10.95
CA VAL A 244 11.91 3.37 10.17
C VAL A 244 13.00 3.78 11.14
N GLY A 245 14.07 3.00 11.19
CA GLY A 245 15.27 3.27 11.97
C GLY A 245 16.31 4.09 11.21
N THR A 246 17.54 4.04 11.72
CA THR A 246 18.69 4.77 11.19
C THR A 246 18.99 4.33 9.76
N GLY A 247 19.27 5.31 8.89
CA GLY A 247 19.77 5.04 7.55
C GLY A 247 21.19 5.52 7.35
N ARG A 248 21.89 4.92 6.39
CA ARG A 248 23.18 5.38 5.90
C ARG A 248 23.19 5.47 4.38
N ALA A 249 23.92 6.45 3.85
CA ALA A 249 24.22 6.51 2.44
C ALA A 249 25.21 5.41 2.07
N VAL A 250 24.98 4.74 0.95
CA VAL A 250 25.85 3.67 0.43
C VAL A 250 26.07 3.86 -1.05
N GLN A 251 27.18 3.32 -1.55
CA GLN A 251 27.51 3.32 -2.97
C GLN A 251 27.85 1.90 -3.42
N TRP A 252 27.40 1.53 -4.61
CA TRP A 252 27.75 0.25 -5.24
C TRP A 252 27.84 0.42 -6.76
N TRP A 253 28.45 -0.57 -7.41
CA TRP A 253 28.51 -0.64 -8.86
C TRP A 253 27.38 -1.52 -9.38
N GLU A 254 26.62 -1.00 -10.35
CA GLU A 254 25.54 -1.73 -11.02
C GLU A 254 25.59 -1.42 -12.52
N GLY A 255 25.72 -2.45 -13.36
CA GLY A 255 25.80 -2.27 -14.82
C GLY A 255 26.97 -1.36 -15.26
N GLY A 256 28.07 -1.30 -14.51
CA GLY A 256 29.20 -0.42 -14.80
C GLY A 256 28.99 1.05 -14.42
N VAL A 257 27.90 1.38 -13.72
CA VAL A 257 27.61 2.71 -13.19
C VAL A 257 27.71 2.70 -11.67
N LEU A 258 28.32 3.74 -11.10
CA LEU A 258 28.33 3.95 -9.66
C LEU A 258 26.97 4.50 -9.22
N VAL A 259 26.24 3.75 -8.40
CA VAL A 259 24.93 4.14 -7.87
C VAL A 259 25.11 4.67 -6.45
N LEU A 260 24.50 5.82 -6.16
CA LEU A 260 24.37 6.37 -4.82
C LEU A 260 22.98 6.07 -4.28
N GLY A 261 22.90 5.34 -3.17
CA GLY A 261 21.64 4.95 -2.55
C GLY A 261 21.67 5.03 -1.04
N GLN A 262 20.75 4.30 -0.41
CA GLN A 262 20.63 4.21 1.04
C GLN A 262 20.31 2.79 1.45
N GLU A 263 20.73 2.44 2.66
CA GLU A 263 20.13 1.35 3.41
C GLU A 263 19.64 1.89 4.74
N PHE A 264 18.68 1.22 5.36
CA PHE A 264 18.20 1.61 6.68
C PHE A 264 17.68 0.42 7.47
N ASP A 265 17.71 0.56 8.78
CA ASP A 265 17.10 -0.38 9.71
C ASP A 265 15.59 -0.11 9.79
N PHE A 266 14.81 -1.15 10.06
CA PHE A 266 13.37 -1.07 10.26
C PHE A 266 12.93 -1.99 11.40
N GLU A 267 11.78 -1.67 11.98
CA GLU A 267 11.09 -2.50 12.95
C GLU A 267 9.63 -2.69 12.53
N LEU A 268 9.09 -3.88 12.75
CA LEU A 268 7.67 -4.17 12.62
C LEU A 268 7.15 -4.66 13.96
N GLN A 269 6.26 -3.90 14.57
CA GLN A 269 5.63 -4.27 15.83
C GLN A 269 4.27 -4.91 15.58
N GLU A 270 4.04 -6.10 16.12
CA GLU A 270 2.74 -6.75 16.13
C GLU A 270 1.68 -5.90 16.86
N ARG A 271 0.44 -5.92 16.35
CA ARG A 271 -0.73 -5.29 16.97
C ARG A 271 -1.52 -6.25 17.87
#